data_AF-A0A136KR77-F1
#
_entry.id   AF-A0A136KR77-F1
#
_cell.length_a   1.000
_cell.length_b   1.000
_cell.length_c   1.000
_cell.angle_alpha   90.00
_cell.angle_beta   90.00
_cell.angle_gamma   90.00
#
_symmetry.space_group_name_H-M   'P 1'
#
loop_
_entity.id
_entity.type
_entity.pdbx_description
1 polymer ?
#
loop_
_entity_poly.entity_id
_entity_poly.type
_entity_poly.pdbx_seq_one_letter_code
_entity_poly.pdbx_strand_id
1 'polypeptide(L)'
;MANIRKVIHILSGKTNTFAKSLEQELKKLSHEQKYEEAITVRNKLFQFAFFLDKRSFSEESLGVNIDVDELQSQVLNFLHTHFKKPFQETYRIECYDISNLFGEQPTASMVSF
;
A
#
# COMPACT_ATOMS: atom_id res chain seq x y z
N MET A 1 16.95 -0.97 -23.49
CA MET A 1 17.08 -2.31 -22.86
C MET A 1 17.26 -2.30 -21.34
N ALA A 2 17.83 -1.25 -20.72
CA ALA A 2 18.08 -1.25 -19.26
C ALA A 2 16.79 -1.15 -18.40
N ASN A 3 15.78 -0.40 -18.84
CA ASN A 3 14.56 -0.17 -18.05
C ASN A 3 13.65 -1.40 -17.95
N ILE A 4 13.55 -2.20 -19.02
CA ILE A 4 12.73 -3.43 -19.02
C ILE A 4 13.26 -4.44 -18.01
N ARG A 5 14.57 -4.61 -17.91
CA ARG A 5 15.19 -5.50 -16.92
C ARG A 5 14.95 -5.05 -15.48
N LYS A 6 14.96 -3.74 -15.23
CA LYS A 6 14.61 -3.17 -13.91
C LYS A 6 13.16 -3.48 -13.55
N VAL A 7 12.23 -3.32 -14.50
CA VAL A 7 10.81 -3.66 -14.31
C VAL A 7 10.63 -5.15 -14.01
N ILE A 8 11.28 -6.03 -14.78
CA ILE A 8 11.24 -7.48 -14.54
C ILE A 8 11.75 -7.82 -13.14
N HIS A 9 12.84 -7.19 -12.67
CA HIS A 9 13.36 -7.41 -11.32
C HIS A 9 12.42 -6.95 -10.20
N ILE A 10 11.73 -5.82 -10.40
CA ILE A 10 10.73 -5.32 -9.44
C ILE A 10 9.54 -6.28 -9.37
N LEU A 11 9.07 -6.76 -10.52
CA LEU A 11 7.94 -7.69 -10.61
C LEU A 11 8.32 -9.10 -10.12
N SER A 12 9.59 -9.50 -10.22
CA SER A 12 10.10 -10.79 -9.73
C SER A 12 10.41 -10.80 -8.23
N GLY A 13 9.97 -9.80 -7.46
CA GLY A 13 10.20 -9.73 -6.01
C GLY A 13 11.61 -9.27 -5.58
N LYS A 14 12.50 -8.90 -6.51
CA LYS A 14 13.83 -8.35 -6.20
C LYS A 14 13.76 -6.82 -6.01
N THR A 15 12.79 -6.39 -5.22
CA THR A 15 12.48 -4.97 -4.99
C THR A 15 13.55 -4.28 -4.14
N ASN A 16 14.12 -5.01 -3.17
CA ASN A 16 15.13 -4.49 -2.26
C ASN A 16 16.43 -4.10 -2.99
N THR A 17 16.80 -4.80 -4.07
CA THR A 17 17.96 -4.43 -4.89
C THR A 17 17.77 -3.11 -5.64
N PHE A 18 16.53 -2.81 -6.04
CA PHE A 18 16.22 -1.54 -6.70
C PHE A 18 16.21 -0.37 -5.72
N ALA A 19 15.61 -0.55 -4.53
CA ALA A 19 15.66 0.43 -3.45
C ALA A 19 17.10 0.79 -3.06
N LYS A 20 17.96 -0.21 -2.85
CA LYS A 20 19.40 0.00 -2.59
C LYS A 20 20.11 0.77 -3.69
N SER A 21 19.75 0.54 -4.96
CA SER A 21 20.36 1.29 -6.07
C SER A 21 19.99 2.78 -6.04
N LEU A 22 18.75 3.11 -5.68
CA LEU A 22 18.29 4.49 -5.53
C LEU A 22 18.93 5.16 -4.31
N GLU A 23 19.12 4.44 -3.19
CA GLU A 23 19.84 4.96 -2.02
C GLU A 23 21.31 5.27 -2.31
N GLN A 24 21.99 4.41 -3.06
CA GLN A 24 23.38 4.62 -3.46
C GLN A 24 23.50 5.83 -4.40
N GLU A 25 22.58 5.96 -5.36
CA GLU A 25 22.52 7.10 -6.28
C GLU A 25 22.25 8.41 -5.51
N LEU A 26 21.33 8.39 -4.56
CA LEU A 26 21.04 9.53 -3.69
C LEU A 26 22.28 9.94 -2.88
N LYS A 27 22.95 9.00 -2.21
CA LYS A 27 24.18 9.26 -1.44
C LYS A 27 25.27 9.90 -2.30
N LYS A 28 25.44 9.39 -3.52
CA LYS A 28 26.41 9.94 -4.48
C LYS A 28 26.08 11.38 -4.85
N LEU A 29 24.84 11.66 -5.26
CA LEU A 29 24.40 13.00 -5.64
C LEU A 29 24.47 14.00 -4.48
N SER A 30 24.12 13.56 -3.26
CA SER A 30 24.27 14.37 -2.04
C SER A 30 25.73 14.68 -1.73
N HIS A 31 26.65 13.73 -1.91
CA HIS A 31 28.08 13.97 -1.73
C HIS A 31 28.65 14.93 -2.79
N GLU A 32 28.16 14.85 -4.03
CA GLU A 32 28.53 15.75 -5.12
C GLU A 32 27.81 17.13 -5.05
N GLN A 33 27.01 17.39 -4.01
CA GLN A 33 26.22 18.62 -3.83
C GLN A 33 25.21 18.89 -4.98
N LYS A 34 24.80 17.86 -5.71
CA LYS A 34 23.81 17.92 -6.78
C LYS A 34 22.40 17.78 -6.22
N TYR A 35 21.96 18.78 -5.47
CA TYR A 35 20.73 18.69 -4.68
C TYR A 35 19.45 18.55 -5.53
N GLU A 36 19.36 19.22 -6.68
CA GLU A 36 18.19 19.13 -7.56
C GLU A 36 18.00 17.71 -8.14
N GLU A 37 19.11 17.09 -8.55
CA GLU A 37 19.12 15.70 -9.01
C GLU A 37 18.83 14.74 -7.84
N ALA A 38 19.43 14.99 -6.68
CA ALA A 38 19.22 14.20 -5.45
C ALA A 38 17.74 14.23 -5.02
N ILE A 39 17.08 15.38 -5.07
CA ILE A 39 15.64 15.53 -4.76
C ILE A 39 14.80 14.62 -5.67
N THR A 40 15.13 14.58 -6.96
CA THR A 40 14.43 13.74 -7.94
C THR A 40 14.58 12.25 -7.60
N VAL A 41 15.78 11.81 -7.20
CA VAL A 41 16.04 10.41 -6.80
C VAL A 41 15.37 10.07 -5.47
N ARG A 42 15.43 10.97 -4.48
CA ARG A 42 14.74 10.83 -3.19
C ARG A 42 13.24 10.64 -3.38
N ASN A 43 12.60 11.44 -4.22
CA ASN A 43 11.17 11.34 -4.48
C ASN A 43 10.81 9.98 -5.10
N LYS A 44 11.63 9.47 -6.03
CA LYS A 44 11.46 8.12 -6.60
C LYS A 44 11.60 7.03 -5.53
N LEU A 45 12.59 7.15 -4.65
CA LEU A 45 12.81 6.21 -3.55
C LEU A 45 11.60 6.18 -2.60
N PHE A 46 11.07 7.34 -2.20
CA PHE A 46 9.88 7.40 -1.34
C PHE A 46 8.63 6.83 -1.98
N GLN A 47 8.37 7.16 -3.25
CA GLN A 47 7.23 6.57 -3.99
C GLN A 47 7.37 5.06 -4.09
N PHE A 48 8.59 4.56 -4.32
CA PHE A 48 8.85 3.13 -4.40
C PHE A 48 8.70 2.44 -3.04
N ALA A 49 9.18 3.04 -1.95
CA ALA A 49 9.02 2.54 -0.59
C ALA A 49 7.53 2.45 -0.20
N PHE A 50 6.76 3.50 -0.48
CA PHE A 50 5.31 3.52 -0.26
C PHE A 50 4.57 2.44 -1.06
N PHE A 51 5.00 2.19 -2.30
CA PHE A 51 4.46 1.08 -3.10
C PHE A 51 4.77 -0.30 -2.49
N LEU A 52 5.96 -0.49 -1.92
CA LEU A 52 6.32 -1.75 -1.26
C LEU A 52 5.57 -1.96 0.05
N ASP A 53 5.39 -0.89 0.84
CA ASP A 53 4.63 -0.89 2.08
C ASP A 53 3.20 -1.40 1.85
N LYS A 54 2.53 -0.89 0.80
CA LYS A 54 1.19 -1.35 0.40
C LYS A 54 1.10 -2.82 -0.03
N ARG A 55 2.22 -3.48 -0.36
CA ARG A 55 2.24 -4.90 -0.73
C ARG A 55 2.52 -5.82 0.46
N SER A 56 2.97 -5.27 1.58
CA SER A 56 3.18 -6.05 2.78
C SER A 56 1.88 -6.04 3.59
N PHE A 57 1.24 -7.19 3.72
CA PHE A 57 0.20 -7.41 4.74
C PHE A 57 0.82 -7.59 6.15
N SER A 58 2.07 -7.15 6.36
CA SER A 58 2.69 -7.13 7.68
C SER A 58 2.22 -5.90 8.43
N GLU A 59 1.86 -6.07 9.71
CA GLU A 59 1.42 -5.00 10.64
C GLU A 59 2.39 -3.82 10.77
N GLU A 60 3.63 -3.97 10.33
CA GLU A 60 4.67 -2.94 10.31
C GLU A 60 4.60 -2.08 9.04
N SER A 61 3.48 -1.39 8.81
CA SER A 61 3.44 -0.30 7.84
C SER A 61 4.30 0.85 8.36
N LEU A 62 5.26 1.32 7.55
CA LEU A 62 6.17 2.41 7.89
C LEU A 62 5.40 3.70 8.23
N GLY A 63 5.25 3.98 9.53
CA GLY A 63 5.26 5.34 10.07
C GLY A 63 4.04 6.24 9.79
N VAL A 64 2.90 5.70 9.37
CA VAL A 64 1.65 6.44 9.52
C VAL A 64 1.14 6.17 10.94
N ASN A 65 1.24 7.16 11.82
CA ASN A 65 0.46 7.16 13.06
C ASN A 65 -1.02 7.25 12.65
N ILE A 66 -1.62 6.10 12.35
CA ILE A 66 -3.06 6.00 12.15
C ILE A 66 -3.64 5.98 13.56
N ASP A 67 -4.32 7.06 13.93
CA ASP A 67 -5.16 7.04 15.12
C ASP A 67 -6.35 6.09 14.83
N VAL A 68 -6.22 4.87 15.34
CA VAL A 68 -7.20 3.80 15.14
C VAL A 68 -8.55 4.19 15.75
N ASP A 69 -8.55 4.93 16.86
CA ASP A 69 -9.76 5.36 17.55
C ASP A 69 -10.50 6.44 16.75
N GLU A 70 -9.76 7.38 16.15
CA GLU A 70 -10.33 8.38 15.25
C GLU A 70 -10.92 7.72 14.00
N LEU A 71 -10.17 6.81 13.38
CA LEU A 71 -10.63 6.09 12.18
C LEU A 71 -11.89 5.26 12.47
N GLN A 72 -11.91 4.56 13.61
CA GLN A 72 -13.08 3.81 14.05
C GLN A 72 -14.29 4.74 14.20
N SER A 73 -14.12 5.89 14.85
CA SER A 73 -15.19 6.89 15.03
C SER A 73 -15.74 7.41 13.70
N GLN A 74 -14.86 7.69 12.74
CA GLN A 74 -15.25 8.15 11.40
C GLN A 74 -16.04 7.09 10.64
N VAL A 75 -15.60 5.83 10.65
CA VAL A 75 -16.30 4.71 10.00
C VAL A 75 -17.68 4.50 10.62
N LEU A 76 -17.77 4.53 11.95
CA LEU A 76 -19.05 4.37 12.65
C LEU A 76 -20.02 5.49 12.32
N ASN A 77 -19.54 6.73 12.26
CA ASN A 77 -20.36 7.87 11.87
C ASN A 77 -20.84 7.74 10.41
N PHE A 78 -19.97 7.33 9.49
CA PHE A 78 -20.34 7.06 8.10
C PHE A 78 -21.44 5.99 7.99
N LEU A 79 -21.27 4.87 8.69
CA LEU A 79 -22.25 3.78 8.69
C LEU A 79 -23.60 4.22 9.26
N HIS A 80 -23.59 4.96 10.36
CA HIS A 80 -24.81 5.50 10.96
C HIS A 80 -25.51 6.48 10.01
N THR A 81 -24.75 7.40 9.41
CA THR A 81 -25.27 8.47 8.55
C THR A 81 -25.90 7.92 7.27
N HIS A 82 -25.23 6.98 6.61
CA HIS A 82 -25.66 6.49 5.30
C HIS A 82 -26.56 5.26 5.35
N PHE A 83 -26.39 4.39 6.36
CA PHE A 83 -27.10 3.12 6.44
C PHE A 83 -28.09 3.05 7.60
N LYS A 84 -28.21 4.13 8.41
CA LYS A 84 -29.09 4.19 9.60
C LYS A 84 -28.90 3.00 10.54
N LYS A 85 -27.68 2.45 10.57
CA LYS A 85 -27.38 1.26 11.34
C LYS A 85 -27.23 1.67 12.80
N PRO A 86 -27.90 1.00 13.76
CA PRO A 86 -27.72 1.28 15.17
C PRO A 86 -26.26 1.07 15.55
N PHE A 87 -25.75 1.92 16.44
CA PHE A 87 -24.38 1.81 16.94
C PHE A 87 -24.23 0.46 17.66
N GLN A 88 -23.35 -0.40 17.15
CA GLN A 88 -23.00 -1.67 17.78
C GLN A 88 -21.56 -1.60 18.28
N GLU A 89 -21.28 -2.21 19.43
CA GLU A 89 -19.93 -2.27 20.01
C GLU A 89 -18.96 -3.03 19.10
N THR A 90 -19.47 -3.98 18.32
CA THR A 90 -18.68 -4.77 17.37
C THR A 90 -19.40 -4.87 16.03
N TYR A 91 -18.66 -4.63 14.96
CA TYR A 91 -19.10 -4.93 13.60
C TYR A 91 -18.22 -6.06 13.08
N ARG A 92 -18.85 -7.14 12.61
CA ARG A 92 -18.14 -8.20 11.88
C ARG A 92 -17.88 -7.70 10.47
N ILE A 93 -16.63 -7.73 10.04
CA ILE A 93 -16.26 -7.41 8.66
C ILE A 93 -16.16 -8.73 7.90
N GLU A 94 -17.05 -8.90 6.93
CA GLU A 94 -17.05 -10.04 6.03
C GLU A 94 -16.68 -9.57 4.63
N CYS A 95 -15.64 -10.18 4.08
CA CYS A 95 -15.19 -9.92 2.73
C CYS A 95 -15.61 -11.09 1.85
N TYR A 96 -16.49 -10.82 0.89
CA TYR A 96 -16.93 -11.78 -0.11
C TYR A 96 -16.24 -11.47 -1.44
N ASP A 97 -15.51 -12.43 -1.98
CA ASP A 97 -15.01 -12.38 -3.36
C ASP A 97 -15.82 -13.36 -4.21
N ILE A 98 -16.52 -12.85 -5.23
CA ILE A 98 -17.42 -13.62 -6.09
C ILE A 98 -16.86 -13.64 -7.50
N SER A 99 -16.51 -14.84 -7.99
CA SER A 99 -16.04 -15.03 -9.35
C SER A 99 -17.22 -14.88 -10.31
N ASN A 100 -17.28 -13.73 -10.98
CA ASN A 100 -18.25 -13.33 -12.01
C ASN A 100 -19.64 -12.88 -11.50
N LEU A 101 -20.03 -11.64 -11.84
CA LEU A 101 -21.32 -11.03 -11.48
C LEU A 101 -22.48 -11.43 -12.41
N PHE A 102 -22.18 -11.96 -13.60
CA PHE A 102 -23.16 -12.21 -14.67
C PHE A 102 -23.17 -13.65 -15.21
N GLY A 103 -22.46 -14.58 -14.58
CA GLY A 103 -22.30 -15.96 -15.07
C GLY A 103 -23.18 -16.98 -14.35
N GLU A 104 -23.67 -17.98 -15.09
CA GLU A 104 -24.20 -19.20 -14.50
C GLU A 104 -23.09 -19.90 -13.69
N GLN A 105 -23.41 -20.39 -12.49
CA GLN A 105 -22.50 -21.04 -11.52
C GLN A 105 -21.45 -20.10 -10.85
N PRO A 106 -21.86 -19.08 -10.08
CA PRO A 106 -20.91 -18.26 -9.33
C PRO A 106 -20.20 -19.09 -8.25
N THR A 107 -18.86 -18.96 -8.18
CA THR A 107 -18.06 -19.43 -7.05
C THR A 107 -17.74 -18.25 -6.16
N ALA A 108 -17.92 -18.39 -4.86
CA ALA A 108 -17.61 -17.35 -3.89
C ALA A 108 -16.62 -17.86 -2.84
N SER A 109 -15.74 -16.98 -2.39
CA SER A 109 -14.92 -17.19 -1.20
C SER A 109 -15.24 -16.11 -0.17
N MET A 110 -15.19 -16.49 1.12
CA MET A 110 -15.50 -15.59 2.23
C MET A 110 -14.33 -15.60 3.21
N VAL A 111 -13.93 -14.40 3.63
CA VAL A 111 -12.99 -14.18 4.73
C VAL A 111 -13.71 -13.35 5.78
N SER A 112 -13.64 -13.76 7.05
CA SER A 112 -14.22 -13.05 8.18
C SER A 112 -13.13 -12.68 9.17
N PHE A 113 -13.20 -11.45 9.70
CA PHE A 113 -12.37 -10.95 10.79
C PHE A 113 -13.27 -10.52 11.96
#